data_AF-A0A7W0JKM3-F1
#
_entry.id   AF-A0A7W0JKM3-F1
#
_cell.length_a   1.000
_cell.length_b   1.000
_cell.length_c   1.000
_cell.angle_alpha   90.00
_cell.angle_beta   90.00
_cell.angle_gamma   90.00
#
_symmetry.space_group_name_H-M   'P 1'
#
loop_
_entity.id
_entity.type
_entity.pdbx_description
1 polymer ?
#
loop_
_entity_poly.entity_id
_entity_poly.type
_entity_poly.pdbx_seq_one_letter_code
_entity_poly.pdbx_strand_id
1 'polypeptide(L)'
;MEYTRARNARAKELRPSDPELAAAIAKLPKPSRPLATINHLAREDPSEVRALIQSGKRLRTLQEDAVRGKGGASDFATATAEFREALERVQRQARARGLTDALLTRVASTLRAAALDPELQPLLERGLLAHEPGPAGFAFDPALAGESPRRSPSKRPDVKGGQRAKAKLKRARERVSELKEDAYRSRQELVRAREALAVAERVAAEAAAALEKAETELDQIQTST
;
A
#
# COMPACT_ATOMS: atom_id res chain seq x y z
N MET A 1 -14.52 -12.44 -19.38
CA MET A 1 -15.98 -12.67 -19.57
C MET A 1 -16.52 -13.79 -18.68
N GLU A 2 -15.63 -14.59 -18.08
CA GLU A 2 -15.95 -15.73 -17.24
C GLU A 2 -16.75 -15.40 -15.97
N TYR A 3 -16.40 -14.34 -15.23
CA TYR A 3 -17.10 -13.97 -14.00
C TYR A 3 -18.61 -13.74 -14.19
N THR A 4 -19.01 -13.05 -15.25
CA THR A 4 -20.44 -12.80 -15.53
C THR A 4 -21.17 -14.10 -15.83
N ARG A 5 -20.51 -15.06 -16.51
CA ARG A 5 -21.09 -16.38 -16.77
C ARG A 5 -21.20 -17.19 -15.47
N ALA A 6 -20.14 -17.23 -14.66
CA ALA A 6 -20.13 -17.93 -13.38
C ALA A 6 -21.16 -17.37 -12.38
N ARG A 7 -21.27 -16.03 -12.28
CA ARG A 7 -22.29 -15.35 -11.45
C ARG A 7 -23.70 -15.72 -11.88
N ASN A 8 -23.97 -15.68 -13.18
CA ASN A 8 -25.30 -16.00 -13.70
C ASN A 8 -25.63 -17.49 -13.57
N ALA A 9 -24.65 -18.38 -13.73
CA ALA A 9 -24.80 -19.82 -13.49
C ALA A 9 -25.15 -20.09 -12.02
N ARG A 10 -24.42 -19.48 -11.07
CA ARG A 10 -24.72 -19.62 -9.64
C ARG A 10 -26.06 -19.04 -9.23
N ALA A 11 -26.44 -17.88 -9.76
CA ALA A 11 -27.77 -17.33 -9.55
C ALA A 11 -28.87 -18.25 -10.11
N LYS A 12 -28.62 -18.97 -11.21
CA LYS A 12 -29.56 -19.94 -11.78
C LYS A 12 -29.67 -21.20 -10.92
N GLU A 13 -28.55 -21.71 -10.41
CA GLU A 13 -28.48 -22.89 -9.54
C GLU A 13 -29.18 -22.66 -8.20
N LEU A 14 -29.04 -21.48 -7.60
CA LEU A 14 -29.66 -21.16 -6.30
C LEU A 14 -31.14 -20.78 -6.41
N ARG A 15 -31.63 -20.48 -7.61
CA ARG A 15 -32.99 -20.01 -7.85
C ARG A 15 -34.10 -20.93 -7.32
N PRO A 16 -33.98 -22.28 -7.34
CA PRO A 16 -34.98 -23.19 -6.79
C PRO A 16 -34.96 -23.29 -5.26
N SER A 17 -33.80 -23.12 -4.61
CA SER A 17 -33.64 -23.33 -3.16
C SER A 17 -33.64 -22.04 -2.35
N ASP A 18 -33.08 -20.96 -2.91
CA ASP A 18 -32.97 -19.65 -2.26
C ASP A 18 -33.11 -18.53 -3.32
N PRO A 19 -34.37 -18.14 -3.62
CA PRO A 19 -34.65 -17.14 -4.64
C PRO A 19 -34.16 -15.73 -4.24
N GLU A 20 -34.07 -15.42 -2.95
CA GLU A 20 -33.57 -14.14 -2.45
C GLU A 20 -32.06 -14.02 -2.65
N LEU A 21 -31.30 -15.05 -2.27
CA LEU A 21 -29.86 -15.12 -2.49
C LEU A 21 -29.52 -15.14 -3.98
N ALA A 22 -30.30 -15.87 -4.80
CA ALA A 22 -30.15 -15.86 -6.26
C ALA A 22 -30.32 -14.45 -6.84
N ALA A 23 -31.31 -13.69 -6.38
CA ALA A 23 -31.54 -12.31 -6.79
C ALA A 23 -30.41 -11.37 -6.33
N ALA A 24 -29.88 -11.57 -5.12
CA ALA A 24 -28.73 -10.81 -4.61
C ALA A 24 -27.47 -11.06 -5.45
N ILE A 25 -27.17 -12.33 -5.78
CA ILE A 25 -26.02 -12.71 -6.62
C ILE A 25 -26.16 -12.14 -8.04
N ALA A 26 -27.36 -12.17 -8.63
CA ALA A 26 -27.60 -11.62 -9.96
C ALA A 26 -27.39 -10.09 -10.02
N LYS A 27 -27.64 -9.39 -8.90
CA LYS A 27 -27.45 -7.93 -8.77
C LYS A 27 -26.01 -7.51 -8.51
N LEU A 28 -25.10 -8.44 -8.17
CA LEU A 28 -23.70 -8.10 -7.90
C LEU A 28 -23.07 -7.37 -9.09
N PRO A 29 -22.43 -6.21 -8.87
CA PRO A 29 -21.79 -5.47 -9.95
C PRO A 29 -20.68 -6.30 -10.60
N LYS A 30 -20.44 -6.04 -11.88
CA LYS A 30 -19.30 -6.65 -12.57
C LYS A 30 -18.01 -6.12 -11.92
N PRO A 31 -17.10 -6.98 -11.42
CA PRO A 31 -15.83 -6.54 -10.90
C PRO A 31 -15.07 -5.80 -12.00
N SER A 32 -14.32 -4.77 -11.61
CA SER A 32 -13.44 -4.05 -12.54
C SER A 32 -12.43 -5.04 -13.16
N ARG A 33 -11.91 -4.71 -14.34
CA ARG A 33 -10.92 -5.58 -15.01
C ARG A 33 -9.66 -5.84 -14.15
N PRO A 34 -9.11 -4.85 -13.41
CA PRO A 34 -8.03 -5.08 -12.43
C PRO A 34 -8.43 -6.08 -11.35
N LEU A 35 -9.59 -5.88 -10.72
CA LEU A 35 -10.05 -6.69 -9.60
C LEU A 35 -10.35 -8.14 -10.01
N ALA A 36 -10.98 -8.31 -11.17
CA ALA A 36 -11.22 -9.64 -11.76
C ALA A 36 -9.90 -10.36 -12.05
N THR A 37 -8.86 -9.64 -12.48
CA THR A 37 -7.53 -10.22 -12.72
C THR A 37 -6.88 -10.67 -11.42
N ILE A 38 -6.95 -9.86 -10.36
CA ILE A 38 -6.41 -10.21 -9.04
C ILE A 38 -7.11 -11.44 -8.46
N ASN A 39 -8.44 -11.45 -8.48
CA ASN A 39 -9.21 -12.58 -7.97
C ASN A 39 -8.95 -13.87 -8.76
N HIS A 40 -8.71 -13.77 -10.06
CA HIS A 40 -8.31 -14.90 -10.90
C HIS A 40 -6.89 -15.38 -10.57
N LEU A 41 -5.93 -14.46 -10.41
CA LEU A 41 -4.55 -14.79 -10.01
C LEU A 41 -4.51 -15.53 -8.67
N ALA A 42 -5.30 -15.10 -7.69
CA ALA A 42 -5.38 -15.76 -6.40
C ALA A 42 -5.93 -17.20 -6.46
N ARG A 43 -6.72 -17.53 -7.48
CA ARG A 43 -7.33 -18.85 -7.64
C ARG A 43 -6.48 -19.81 -8.47
N GLU A 44 -5.88 -19.31 -9.55
CA GLU A 44 -5.04 -20.12 -10.45
C GLU A 44 -3.60 -20.26 -9.94
N ASP A 45 -3.04 -19.18 -9.42
CA ASP A 45 -1.63 -19.07 -9.00
C ASP A 45 -1.52 -18.71 -7.49
N PRO A 46 -2.08 -19.52 -6.57
CA PRO A 46 -2.19 -19.16 -5.15
C PRO A 46 -0.84 -19.08 -4.43
N SER A 47 0.23 -19.66 -4.96
CA SER A 47 1.57 -19.62 -4.35
C SER A 47 2.14 -18.19 -4.32
N GLU A 48 2.11 -17.48 -5.45
CA GLU A 48 2.66 -16.13 -5.57
C GLU A 48 1.85 -15.11 -4.76
N VAL A 49 0.52 -15.24 -4.78
CA VAL A 49 -0.36 -14.39 -3.97
C VAL A 49 -0.14 -14.64 -2.47
N ARG A 50 0.05 -15.89 -2.04
CA ARG A 50 0.41 -16.19 -0.64
C ARG A 50 1.78 -15.64 -0.28
N ALA A 51 2.79 -15.75 -1.15
CA ALA A 51 4.11 -15.15 -0.90
C ALA A 51 4.04 -13.63 -0.73
N LEU A 52 3.21 -12.95 -1.53
CA LEU A 52 2.95 -11.52 -1.38
C LEU A 52 2.27 -11.19 -0.04
N ILE A 53 1.27 -11.98 0.37
CA ILE A 53 0.59 -11.79 1.66
C ILE A 53 1.57 -12.00 2.83
N GLN A 54 2.40 -13.04 2.79
CA GLN A 54 3.35 -13.34 3.88
C GLN A 54 4.45 -12.28 3.99
N SER A 55 5.01 -11.82 2.87
CA SER A 55 5.96 -10.70 2.88
C SER A 55 5.30 -9.40 3.38
N GLY A 56 4.03 -9.16 3.05
CA GLY A 56 3.24 -8.05 3.58
C GLY A 56 3.04 -8.10 5.09
N LYS A 57 2.70 -9.28 5.63
CA LYS A 57 2.61 -9.52 7.09
C LYS A 57 3.94 -9.23 7.79
N ARG A 58 5.04 -9.79 7.28
CA ARG A 58 6.39 -9.57 7.83
C ARG A 58 6.76 -8.09 7.83
N LEU A 59 6.53 -7.39 6.72
CA LEU A 59 6.80 -5.95 6.61
C LEU A 59 5.99 -5.14 7.62
N ARG A 60 4.70 -5.46 7.79
CA ARG A 60 3.84 -4.80 8.78
C ARG A 60 4.31 -5.05 10.21
N THR A 61 4.66 -6.29 10.57
CA THR A 61 5.19 -6.61 11.90
C THR A 61 6.45 -5.80 12.20
N LEU A 62 7.39 -5.71 11.24
CA LEU A 62 8.60 -4.91 11.42
C LEU A 62 8.31 -3.40 11.53
N GLN A 63 7.29 -2.89 10.84
CA GLN A 63 6.83 -1.50 11.00
C GLN A 63 6.27 -1.26 12.40
N GLU A 64 5.43 -2.18 12.90
CA GLU A 64 4.85 -2.10 14.24
C GLU A 64 5.93 -2.19 15.33
N ASP A 65 6.92 -3.05 15.16
CA ASP A 65 8.06 -3.18 16.07
C ASP A 65 8.93 -1.92 16.06
N ALA A 66 9.22 -1.35 14.87
CA ALA A 66 9.98 -0.12 14.76
C ALA A 66 9.31 1.06 15.48
N VAL A 67 7.98 1.18 15.40
CA VAL A 67 7.22 2.18 16.17
C VAL A 67 7.32 1.95 17.68
N ARG A 68 7.46 0.70 18.12
CA ARG A 68 7.68 0.32 19.53
C ARG A 68 9.14 0.40 19.96
N GLY A 69 10.05 0.90 19.11
CA GLY A 69 11.48 0.98 19.38
C GLY A 69 12.19 -0.37 19.34
N LYS A 70 11.61 -1.38 18.68
CA LYS A 70 12.18 -2.72 18.50
C LYS A 70 12.55 -2.94 17.03
N GLY A 71 13.65 -3.65 16.78
CA GLY A 71 14.04 -4.08 15.43
C GLY A 71 15.17 -3.27 14.78
N GLY A 72 15.86 -3.90 13.84
CA GLY A 72 17.02 -3.33 13.13
C GLY A 72 16.65 -2.76 11.76
N ALA A 73 17.38 -1.71 11.33
CA ALA A 73 17.22 -1.11 10.01
C ALA A 73 17.50 -2.10 8.85
N SER A 74 18.37 -3.08 9.06
CA SER A 74 18.69 -4.15 8.10
C SER A 74 17.49 -5.06 7.82
N ASP A 75 16.74 -5.44 8.85
CA ASP A 75 15.60 -6.36 8.73
C ASP A 75 14.45 -5.70 7.97
N PHE A 76 14.25 -4.40 8.19
CA PHE A 76 13.26 -3.60 7.47
C PHE A 76 13.59 -3.46 5.98
N ALA A 77 14.87 -3.23 5.65
CA ALA A 77 15.31 -3.14 4.26
C ALA A 77 15.10 -4.47 3.51
N THR A 78 15.46 -5.59 4.14
CA THR A 78 15.25 -6.94 3.61
C THR A 78 13.77 -7.24 3.38
N ALA A 79 12.90 -7.00 4.38
CA ALA A 79 11.46 -7.24 4.24
C ALA A 79 10.82 -6.34 3.15
N THR A 80 11.30 -5.11 3.00
CA THR A 80 10.85 -4.22 1.93
C THR A 80 11.24 -4.76 0.55
N ALA A 81 12.45 -5.30 0.40
CA ALA A 81 12.93 -5.90 -0.85
C ALA A 81 12.12 -7.16 -1.20
N GLU A 82 11.92 -8.06 -0.25
CA GLU A 82 11.11 -9.28 -0.43
C GLU A 82 9.67 -8.95 -0.86
N PHE A 83 9.05 -7.96 -0.22
CA PHE A 83 7.70 -7.53 -0.57
C PHE A 83 7.63 -6.96 -1.99
N ARG A 84 8.62 -6.16 -2.39
CA ARG A 84 8.70 -5.65 -3.77
C ARG A 84 8.86 -6.77 -4.78
N GLU A 85 9.75 -7.72 -4.51
CA GLU A 85 9.98 -8.86 -5.41
C GLU A 85 8.73 -9.74 -5.55
N ALA A 86 8.03 -10.04 -4.45
CA ALA A 86 6.79 -10.79 -4.47
C ALA A 86 5.69 -10.05 -5.26
N LEU A 87 5.60 -8.72 -5.10
CA LEU A 87 4.66 -7.91 -5.87
C LEU A 87 4.99 -7.94 -7.36
N GLU A 88 6.27 -7.84 -7.72
CA GLU A 88 6.72 -7.91 -9.11
C GLU A 88 6.42 -9.26 -9.75
N ARG A 89 6.57 -10.38 -9.02
CA ARG A 89 6.16 -11.72 -9.49
C ARG A 89 4.69 -11.76 -9.88
N VAL A 90 3.80 -11.28 -9.00
CA VAL A 90 2.35 -11.22 -9.29
C VAL A 90 2.05 -10.26 -10.45
N GLN A 91 2.76 -9.12 -10.55
CA GLN A 91 2.59 -8.19 -11.67
C GLN A 91 3.03 -8.79 -13.01
N ARG A 92 4.08 -9.61 -13.05
CA ARG A 92 4.49 -10.33 -14.27
C ARG A 92 3.39 -11.28 -14.75
N GLN A 93 2.76 -12.02 -13.82
CA GLN A 93 1.62 -12.87 -14.14
C GLN A 93 0.39 -12.08 -14.62
N ALA A 94 0.15 -10.90 -14.07
CA ALA A 94 -0.90 -9.99 -14.53
C ALA A 94 -0.60 -9.45 -15.94
N ARG A 95 0.67 -9.12 -16.24
CA ARG A 95 1.11 -8.65 -17.57
C ARG A 95 0.96 -9.73 -18.63
N ALA A 96 1.32 -10.98 -18.31
CA ALA A 96 1.13 -12.13 -19.20
C ALA A 96 -0.33 -12.34 -19.63
N ARG A 97 -1.30 -11.79 -18.88
CA ARG A 97 -2.74 -11.83 -19.19
C ARG A 97 -3.22 -10.66 -20.06
N GLY A 98 -2.31 -9.89 -20.66
CA GLY A 98 -2.61 -8.85 -21.65
C GLY A 98 -3.24 -7.58 -21.06
N LEU A 99 -2.88 -7.22 -19.83
CA LEU A 99 -3.28 -5.94 -19.22
C LEU A 99 -2.40 -4.80 -19.77
N THR A 100 -3.02 -3.63 -19.99
CA THR A 100 -2.28 -2.40 -20.32
C THR A 100 -1.52 -1.88 -19.10
N ASP A 101 -0.49 -1.06 -19.32
CA ASP A 101 0.33 -0.52 -18.22
C ASP A 101 -0.48 0.29 -17.19
N ALA A 102 -1.51 1.01 -17.64
CA ALA A 102 -2.42 1.71 -16.75
C ALA A 102 -3.21 0.76 -15.83
N LEU A 103 -3.63 -0.40 -16.35
CA LEU A 103 -4.30 -1.43 -15.54
C LEU A 103 -3.32 -2.16 -14.62
N LEU A 104 -2.09 -2.43 -15.09
CA LEU A 104 -1.04 -3.03 -14.26
C LEU A 104 -0.68 -2.15 -13.06
N THR A 105 -0.62 -0.84 -13.26
CA THR A 105 -0.39 0.12 -12.17
C THR A 105 -1.50 0.04 -11.11
N ARG A 106 -2.76 -0.04 -11.55
CA ARG A 106 -3.90 -0.21 -10.64
C ARG A 106 -3.89 -1.55 -9.91
N VAL A 107 -3.56 -2.64 -10.61
CA VAL A 107 -3.39 -3.97 -10.02
C VAL A 107 -2.32 -3.93 -8.94
N ALA A 108 -1.16 -3.34 -9.22
CA ALA A 108 -0.06 -3.22 -8.27
C ALA A 108 -0.45 -2.42 -7.02
N SER A 109 -1.16 -1.30 -7.21
CA SER A 109 -1.65 -0.48 -6.10
C SER A 109 -2.65 -1.25 -5.22
N THR A 110 -3.57 -1.98 -5.86
CA THR A 110 -4.59 -2.78 -5.17
C THR A 110 -3.96 -3.93 -4.38
N LEU A 111 -3.05 -4.67 -5.01
CA LEU A 111 -2.32 -5.77 -4.39
C LEU A 111 -1.48 -5.29 -3.21
N ARG A 112 -0.78 -4.16 -3.35
CA ARG A 112 0.00 -3.57 -2.26
C ARG A 112 -0.87 -3.23 -1.07
N ALA A 113 -1.99 -2.54 -1.29
CA ALA A 113 -2.91 -2.18 -0.22
C ALA A 113 -3.50 -3.43 0.46
N ALA A 114 -4.00 -4.39 -0.32
CA ALA A 114 -4.61 -5.60 0.23
C ALA A 114 -3.62 -6.53 0.94
N ALA A 115 -2.35 -6.56 0.53
CA ALA A 115 -1.32 -7.37 1.19
C ALA A 115 -0.86 -6.79 2.53
N LEU A 116 -1.02 -5.48 2.74
CA LEU A 116 -0.64 -4.79 3.99
C LEU A 116 -1.81 -4.61 4.96
N ASP A 117 -3.04 -4.88 4.53
CA ASP A 117 -4.26 -4.75 5.33
C ASP A 117 -4.74 -6.12 5.84
N PRO A 118 -4.69 -6.38 7.16
CA PRO A 118 -5.13 -7.66 7.74
C PRO A 118 -6.57 -8.05 7.39
N GLU A 119 -7.47 -7.07 7.22
CA GLU A 119 -8.87 -7.34 6.88
C GLU A 119 -9.03 -7.81 5.43
N LEU A 120 -8.14 -7.33 4.55
CA LEU A 120 -8.17 -7.66 3.13
C LEU A 120 -7.35 -8.91 2.78
N GLN A 121 -6.36 -9.28 3.59
CA GLN A 121 -5.50 -10.45 3.33
C GLN A 121 -6.29 -11.76 3.14
N PRO A 122 -7.27 -12.13 4.00
CA PRO A 122 -8.05 -13.36 3.81
C PRO A 122 -8.91 -13.30 2.55
N LEU A 123 -9.39 -12.11 2.16
CA LEU A 123 -10.17 -11.91 0.96
C LEU A 123 -9.30 -12.00 -0.30
N LEU A 124 -8.09 -11.42 -0.26
CA LEU A 124 -7.10 -11.52 -1.32
C LEU A 124 -6.66 -12.97 -1.52
N GLU A 125 -6.38 -13.70 -0.43
CA GLU A 125 -5.97 -15.11 -0.48
C GLU A 125 -7.04 -15.99 -1.15
N ARG A 126 -8.33 -15.75 -0.86
CA ARG A 126 -9.45 -16.48 -1.48
C ARG A 126 -9.82 -15.97 -2.88
N GLY A 127 -9.21 -14.88 -3.35
CA GLY A 127 -9.62 -14.21 -4.58
C GLY A 127 -11.06 -13.71 -4.54
N LEU A 128 -11.45 -13.09 -3.42
CA LEU A 128 -12.79 -12.58 -3.12
C LEU A 128 -12.79 -11.07 -2.85
N LEU A 129 -11.81 -10.32 -3.38
CA LEU A 129 -11.84 -8.86 -3.26
C LEU A 129 -13.03 -8.30 -4.06
N ALA A 130 -13.92 -7.59 -3.36
CA ALA A 130 -15.14 -7.02 -3.94
C ALA A 130 -14.92 -5.59 -4.49
N HIS A 131 -13.95 -4.87 -3.93
CA HIS A 131 -13.62 -3.49 -4.28
C HIS A 131 -12.11 -3.28 -4.34
N GLU A 132 -11.67 -2.32 -5.17
CA GLU A 132 -10.30 -1.82 -5.09
C GLU A 132 -10.23 -0.93 -3.83
N PRO A 133 -9.35 -1.22 -2.85
CA PRO A 133 -9.15 -0.33 -1.72
C PRO A 133 -8.69 1.03 -2.28
N GLY A 134 -9.31 2.11 -1.78
CA GLY A 134 -8.95 3.45 -2.19
C GLY A 134 -7.45 3.72 -1.96
N PRO A 135 -6.84 4.70 -2.65
CA PRO A 135 -5.48 5.12 -2.32
C PRO A 135 -5.38 5.34 -0.80
N ALA A 136 -4.40 4.69 -0.17
CA ALA A 136 -4.20 4.71 1.27
C ALA A 136 -4.34 6.15 1.79
N GLY A 137 -5.41 6.41 2.55
CA GLY A 137 -5.87 7.75 2.92
C GLY A 137 -7.36 8.03 2.67
N PHE A 138 -8.06 7.20 1.91
CA PHE A 138 -9.52 7.23 1.82
C PHE A 138 -10.09 5.84 2.15
N ALA A 139 -10.43 5.63 3.42
CA ALA A 139 -11.28 4.52 3.82
C ALA A 139 -12.64 4.68 3.10
N PHE A 140 -12.93 3.77 2.18
CA PHE A 140 -14.31 3.55 1.77
C PHE A 140 -14.94 2.72 2.89
N ASP A 141 -15.69 3.41 3.76
CA ASP A 141 -16.51 2.77 4.78
C ASP A 141 -17.67 2.01 4.11
N PRO A 142 -17.71 0.67 4.17
CA PRO A 142 -18.81 -0.11 3.60
C PRO A 142 -20.13 0.08 4.37
N ALA A 143 -20.13 0.67 5.58
CA ALA A 143 -21.36 0.99 6.33
C ALA A 143 -22.15 2.18 5.75
N LEU A 144 -21.56 2.96 4.83
CA LEU A 144 -22.24 4.04 4.11
C LEU A 144 -22.78 3.61 2.74
N ALA A 145 -22.70 2.32 2.38
CA ALA A 145 -23.35 1.77 1.20
C ALA A 145 -24.86 1.56 1.46
N GLY A 146 -25.57 2.66 1.72
CA GLY A 146 -27.03 2.70 1.71
C GLY A 146 -27.57 2.28 0.34
N GLU A 147 -28.69 1.57 0.38
CA GLU A 147 -29.51 1.11 -0.74
C GLU A 147 -29.39 1.98 -2.00
N SER A 148 -28.82 1.41 -3.07
CA SER A 148 -28.70 2.08 -4.36
C SER A 148 -30.11 2.27 -4.94
N PRO A 149 -30.61 3.51 -5.12
CA PRO A 149 -31.92 3.71 -5.73
C PRO A 149 -31.85 3.33 -7.21
N ARG A 150 -32.86 2.59 -7.67
CA ARG A 150 -33.04 2.20 -9.07
C ARG A 150 -33.02 3.45 -9.96
N ARG A 151 -32.15 3.45 -10.98
CA ARG A 151 -32.11 4.50 -12.00
C ARG A 151 -33.32 4.39 -12.92
N SER A 152 -34.23 5.36 -12.82
CA SER A 152 -35.16 5.75 -13.90
C SER A 152 -34.44 6.62 -14.95
N PRO A 153 -34.92 6.70 -16.20
CA PRO A 153 -34.14 7.23 -17.31
C PRO A 153 -33.98 8.77 -17.26
N SER A 154 -32.73 9.18 -17.45
CA SER A 154 -32.23 10.46 -18.01
C SER A 154 -33.04 11.74 -17.76
N LYS A 155 -32.63 12.51 -16.74
CA LYS A 155 -32.64 13.99 -16.83
C LYS A 155 -31.22 14.46 -17.19
N ARG A 156 -31.14 15.42 -18.12
CA ARG A 156 -29.91 16.06 -18.63
C ARG A 156 -28.95 16.42 -17.49
N PRO A 157 -27.62 16.32 -17.69
CA PRO A 157 -26.65 16.53 -16.63
C PRO A 157 -26.70 17.98 -16.13
N ASP A 158 -26.93 18.13 -14.81
CA ASP A 158 -26.82 19.40 -14.11
C ASP A 158 -25.36 19.87 -14.18
N VAL A 159 -25.13 20.94 -14.96
CA VAL A 159 -23.83 21.55 -15.22
C VAL A 159 -23.14 22.01 -13.92
N LYS A 160 -23.89 22.22 -12.83
CA LYS A 160 -23.36 22.64 -11.53
C LYS A 160 -22.61 21.52 -10.78
N GLY A 161 -22.97 20.25 -10.99
CA GLY A 161 -22.30 19.11 -10.34
C GLY A 161 -20.87 18.87 -10.84
N GLY A 162 -20.65 19.08 -12.15
CA GLY A 162 -19.33 18.95 -12.77
C GLY A 162 -18.32 20.02 -12.32
N GLN A 163 -18.77 21.25 -12.07
CA GLN A 163 -17.90 22.32 -11.58
C GLN A 163 -17.42 22.08 -10.15
N ARG A 164 -18.29 21.59 -9.26
CA ARG A 164 -17.91 21.22 -7.89
C ARG A 164 -16.90 20.07 -7.85
N ALA A 165 -17.08 19.06 -8.71
CA ALA A 165 -16.12 17.94 -8.82
C ALA A 165 -14.75 18.40 -9.34
N LYS A 166 -14.71 19.30 -10.35
CA LYS A 166 -13.46 19.88 -10.86
C LYS A 166 -12.75 20.74 -9.80
N ALA A 167 -13.48 21.54 -9.02
CA ALA A 167 -12.92 22.34 -7.94
C ALA A 167 -12.31 21.47 -6.83
N LYS A 168 -13.00 20.38 -6.45
CA LYS A 168 -12.47 19.41 -5.47
C LYS A 168 -11.20 18.72 -5.97
N LEU A 169 -11.14 18.36 -7.25
CA LEU A 169 -9.95 17.78 -7.86
C LEU A 169 -8.76 18.75 -7.90
N LYS A 170 -9.01 20.04 -8.21
CA LYS A 170 -7.95 21.08 -8.19
C LYS A 170 -7.35 21.23 -6.80
N ARG A 171 -8.21 21.37 -5.77
CA ARG A 171 -7.77 21.46 -4.37
C ARG A 171 -6.99 20.24 -3.91
N ALA A 172 -7.44 19.04 -4.29
CA ALA A 172 -6.71 17.80 -3.97
C ALA A 172 -5.32 17.77 -4.64
N ARG A 173 -5.20 18.25 -5.88
CA ARG A 173 -3.91 18.33 -6.58
C ARG A 173 -2.97 19.36 -5.95
N GLU A 174 -3.49 20.54 -5.59
CA GLU A 174 -2.73 21.57 -4.88
C GLU A 174 -2.20 21.03 -3.56
N ARG A 175 -3.06 20.36 -2.78
CA ARG A 175 -2.66 19.75 -1.50
C ARG A 175 -1.58 18.67 -1.66
N VAL A 176 -1.66 17.86 -2.73
CA VAL A 176 -0.62 16.87 -3.04
C VAL A 176 0.69 17.55 -3.43
N SER A 177 0.66 18.68 -4.14
CA SER A 177 1.86 19.44 -4.49
C SER A 177 2.53 20.01 -3.24
N GLU A 178 1.75 20.67 -2.37
CA GLU A 178 2.25 21.21 -1.09
C GLU A 178 2.92 20.13 -0.25
N LEU A 179 2.24 19.00 -0.03
CA LEU A 179 2.78 17.90 0.77
C LEU A 179 4.06 17.29 0.17
N LYS A 180 4.22 17.32 -1.15
CA LYS A 180 5.46 16.88 -1.80
C LYS A 180 6.60 17.86 -1.58
N GLU A 181 6.33 19.15 -1.65
CA GLU A 181 7.32 20.20 -1.37
C GLU A 181 7.75 20.16 0.09
N ASP A 182 6.81 20.01 1.02
CA ASP A 182 7.11 19.85 2.45
C ASP A 182 7.97 18.60 2.70
N ALA A 183 7.59 17.46 2.13
CA ALA A 183 8.38 16.23 2.25
C ALA A 183 9.79 16.36 1.65
N TYR A 184 9.93 17.12 0.56
CA TYR A 184 11.24 17.41 -0.03
C TYR A 184 12.09 18.29 0.89
N ARG A 185 11.51 19.35 1.46
CA ARG A 185 12.18 20.24 2.42
C ARG A 185 12.64 19.49 3.66
N SER A 186 11.76 18.70 4.28
CA SER A 186 12.12 17.91 5.47
C SER A 186 13.23 16.88 5.16
N ARG A 187 13.28 16.32 3.95
CA ARG A 187 14.39 15.43 3.53
C ARG A 187 15.70 16.19 3.41
N GLN A 188 15.70 17.40 2.85
CA GLN A 188 16.91 18.22 2.78
C GLN A 188 17.40 18.62 4.17
N GLU A 189 16.49 18.98 5.08
CA GLU A 189 16.83 19.28 6.47
C GLU A 189 17.44 18.07 7.18
N LEU A 190 16.89 16.87 6.96
CA LEU A 190 17.46 15.63 7.50
C LEU A 190 18.88 15.36 6.99
N VAL A 191 19.14 15.61 5.71
CA VAL A 191 20.50 15.48 5.13
C VAL A 191 21.45 16.47 5.79
N ARG A 192 21.08 17.75 5.88
CA ARG A 192 21.90 18.77 6.54
C ARG A 192 22.17 18.46 8.01
N ALA A 193 21.16 17.99 8.74
CA ALA A 193 21.30 17.59 10.14
C ALA A 193 22.27 16.42 10.31
N ARG A 194 22.25 15.44 9.40
CA ARG A 194 23.20 14.33 9.39
C ARG A 194 24.63 14.76 9.09
N GLU A 195 24.81 15.66 8.13
CA GLU A 195 26.12 16.24 7.83
C GLU A 195 26.67 17.02 9.03
N ALA A 196 25.82 17.84 9.67
CA ALA A 196 26.20 18.56 10.89
C ALA A 196 26.56 17.61 12.05
N LEU A 197 25.81 16.52 12.22
CA LEU A 197 26.10 15.49 13.21
C LEU A 197 27.46 14.82 12.93
N ALA A 198 27.74 14.43 11.68
CA ALA A 198 29.01 13.82 11.31
C ALA A 198 30.21 14.76 11.57
N VAL A 199 30.05 16.06 11.34
CA VAL A 199 31.07 17.07 11.70
C VAL A 199 31.25 17.15 13.21
N ALA A 200 30.15 17.20 13.97
CA ALA A 200 30.21 17.26 15.43
C ALA A 200 30.86 16.01 16.04
N GLU A 201 30.56 14.82 15.52
CA GLU A 201 31.19 13.55 15.93
C GLU A 201 32.69 13.56 15.66
N ARG A 202 33.12 14.08 14.50
CA ARG A 202 34.55 14.21 14.19
C ARG A 202 35.26 15.16 15.15
N VAL A 203 34.66 16.31 15.44
CA VAL A 203 35.23 17.28 16.41
C VAL A 203 35.31 16.66 17.81
N ALA A 204 34.27 15.93 18.24
CA ALA A 204 34.28 15.24 19.52
C ALA A 204 35.38 14.17 19.59
N ALA A 205 35.59 13.40 18.51
CA ALA A 205 36.65 12.40 18.43
C ALA A 205 38.05 13.03 18.46
N GLU A 206 38.27 14.15 17.75
CA GLU A 206 39.53 14.89 17.77
C GLU A 206 39.82 15.46 19.18
N ALA A 207 38.80 16.00 19.85
CA ALA A 207 38.93 16.49 21.22
C ALA A 207 39.24 15.36 22.22
N ALA A 208 38.59 14.20 22.09
CA ALA A 208 38.86 13.03 22.94
C ALA A 208 40.31 12.53 22.76
N ALA A 209 40.79 12.44 21.53
CA ALA A 209 42.18 12.04 21.24
C ALA A 209 43.21 13.05 21.77
N ALA A 210 42.89 14.35 21.77
CA ALA A 210 43.76 15.38 22.35
C ALA A 210 43.80 15.28 23.87
N LEU A 211 42.66 15.00 24.52
CA LEU A 211 42.58 14.77 25.96
C LEU A 211 43.43 13.56 26.39
N GLU A 212 43.30 12.43 25.70
CA GLU A 212 44.06 11.21 25.99
C GLU A 212 45.59 11.43 25.89
N LYS A 213 46.04 12.21 24.89
CA LYS A 213 47.44 12.59 24.76
C LYS A 213 47.91 13.45 25.92
N ALA A 214 47.14 14.46 26.30
CA ALA A 214 47.47 15.35 27.41
C ALA A 214 47.52 14.61 28.75
N GLU A 215 46.61 13.65 28.97
CA GLU A 215 46.62 12.77 30.15
C GLU A 215 47.90 11.90 30.16
N THR A 216 48.27 11.31 29.02
CA THR A 216 49.48 10.50 28.90
C THR A 216 50.75 11.31 29.16
N GLU A 217 50.85 12.54 28.65
CA GLU A 217 51.98 13.43 28.88
C GLU A 217 52.10 13.81 30.38
N LEU A 218 50.96 14.06 31.03
CA LEU A 218 50.89 14.38 32.45
C LEU A 218 51.37 13.21 33.33
N ASP A 219 50.95 11.98 33.01
CA ASP A 219 51.40 10.76 33.69
C ASP A 219 52.91 10.53 33.53
N GLN A 220 53.48 10.80 32.35
CA GLN A 220 54.92 10.68 32.11
C GLN A 220 55.74 11.68 32.94
N ILE A 221 55.25 12.91 33.08
CA ILE A 221 55.91 13.94 33.91
C ILE A 221 55.85 13.54 35.39
N GLN A 222 54.70 13.05 35.86
CA GLN A 222 54.51 12.64 37.24
C GLN A 222 55.34 11.41 37.62
N THR A 223 55.58 10.47 36.70
CA THR A 223 56.39 9.27 36.94
C THR A 223 57.90 9.51 36.81
N SER A 224 58.31 10.64 36.22
CA SER A 224 59.72 11.03 36.07
C SER A 224 60.25 11.95 37.18
N THR A 225 59.39 12.31 38.15
CA THR A 225 59.72 13.15 39.32
C THR A 225 59.77 12.28 40.57
#